data_AF-A0A938D7R1-F1
#
_entry.id   AF-A0A938D7R1-F1
#
_cell.length_a   1.000
_cell.length_b   1.000
_cell.length_c   1.000
_cell.angle_alpha   90.00
_cell.angle_beta   90.00
_cell.angle_gamma   90.00
#
_symmetry.space_group_name_H-M   'P 1'
#
loop_
_entity.id
_entity.type
_entity.pdbx_description
1 polymer ?
#
loop_
_entity_poly.entity_id
_entity_poly.type
_entity_poly.pdbx_seq_one_letter_code
_entity_poly.pdbx_strand_id
1 'polypeptide(L)'
;MVRGDHPLIWRRLKGKRGSLKIVDEGGLWKISGRHQGQTPETKDDYVTIKGVITSITSGTFVVNGEIEFFAAKMNKGAACRIAGESRFYRRGNEQIWRLQDGNNPCSGPKEALDVAFRPDQVAARPKPTKTAPTPVPPKVAPVSPTVKE
;
A
#
# COMPACT_ATOMS: atom_id res chain seq x y z
N MET A 1 0.35 -5.71 -7.66
CA MET A 1 1.53 -5.14 -7.00
C MET A 1 2.70 -6.10 -7.18
N VAL A 2 3.86 -5.61 -7.62
CA VAL A 2 5.10 -6.38 -7.82
C VAL A 2 6.28 -5.54 -7.36
N ARG A 3 7.45 -6.16 -7.20
CA ARG A 3 8.70 -5.49 -6.83
C ARG A 3 9.16 -4.53 -7.94
N GLY A 4 10.01 -3.57 -7.58
CA GLY A 4 10.61 -2.62 -8.53
C GLY A 4 10.01 -1.22 -8.44
N ASP A 5 10.25 -0.44 -9.49
CA ASP A 5 9.89 0.98 -9.56
C ASP A 5 8.54 1.19 -10.26
N HIS A 6 7.69 1.97 -9.60
CA HIS A 6 6.32 2.27 -9.99
C HIS A 6 6.12 3.78 -10.04
N PRO A 7 5.34 4.32 -10.99
CA PRO A 7 5.03 5.74 -10.96
C PRO A 7 4.12 6.09 -9.78
N LEU A 8 4.56 7.05 -8.96
CA LEU A 8 3.74 7.70 -7.93
C LEU A 8 3.08 8.95 -8.51
N ILE A 9 1.77 9.06 -8.39
CA ILE A 9 1.01 10.15 -8.99
C ILE A 9 0.14 10.78 -7.92
N TRP A 10 0.41 12.04 -7.63
CA TRP A 10 -0.50 12.87 -6.84
C TRP A 10 -1.15 13.81 -7.84
N ARG A 11 -2.47 13.69 -8.02
CA ARG A 11 -3.17 14.31 -9.17
C ARG A 11 -3.09 15.83 -9.21
N ARG A 12 -2.76 16.46 -8.08
CA ARG A 12 -2.51 17.90 -7.97
C ARG A 12 -1.22 18.31 -8.69
N LEU A 13 -0.17 17.50 -8.55
CA LEU A 13 1.12 17.81 -9.15
C LEU A 13 1.03 17.64 -10.66
N LYS A 14 1.44 18.66 -11.38
CA LYS A 14 1.57 18.64 -12.84
C LYS A 14 3.03 18.37 -13.21
N GLY A 15 3.24 17.76 -14.37
CA GLY A 15 4.57 17.44 -14.90
C GLY A 15 4.94 15.97 -14.76
N LYS A 16 6.22 15.69 -14.48
CA LYS A 16 6.73 14.32 -14.40
C LYS A 16 6.17 13.63 -13.15
N ARG A 17 5.76 12.37 -13.35
CA ARG A 17 5.32 11.49 -12.25
C ARG A 17 6.48 11.23 -11.29
N GLY A 18 6.14 11.01 -10.02
CA GLY A 18 7.09 10.57 -9.02
C GLY A 18 7.45 9.09 -9.18
N SER A 19 8.34 8.65 -8.29
CA SER A 19 8.83 7.28 -8.25
C SER A 19 8.46 6.62 -6.93
N LEU A 20 8.11 5.34 -6.99
CA LEU A 20 7.74 4.50 -5.87
C LEU A 20 8.47 3.16 -6.01
N LYS A 21 9.33 2.85 -5.08
CA LYS A 21 10.11 1.63 -5.06
C LYS A 21 9.50 0.63 -4.10
N ILE A 22 9.41 -0.63 -4.53
CA ILE A 22 8.98 -1.76 -3.72
C ILE A 22 10.09 -2.79 -3.69
N VAL A 23 10.61 -3.08 -2.51
CA VAL A 23 11.66 -4.07 -2.29
C VAL A 23 11.17 -5.15 -1.34
N ASP A 24 11.67 -6.37 -1.53
CA ASP A 24 11.44 -7.50 -0.61
C ASP A 24 12.74 -7.73 0.16
N GLU A 25 12.69 -7.50 1.46
CA GLU A 25 13.81 -7.70 2.37
C GLU A 25 13.43 -8.78 3.37
N GLY A 26 13.84 -10.02 3.09
CA GLY A 26 13.60 -11.15 4.00
C GLY A 26 12.11 -11.48 4.20
N GLY A 27 11.28 -11.32 3.17
CA GLY A 27 9.83 -11.55 3.23
C GLY A 27 9.02 -10.32 3.66
N LEU A 28 9.70 -9.21 4.00
CA LEU A 28 9.06 -7.95 4.35
C LEU A 28 9.08 -6.99 3.16
N TRP A 29 7.90 -6.67 2.63
CA TRP A 29 7.75 -5.85 1.43
C TRP A 29 7.77 -4.37 1.80
N LYS A 30 8.91 -3.70 1.65
CA LYS A 30 9.04 -2.27 1.93
C LYS A 30 8.62 -1.46 0.71
N ILE A 31 7.93 -0.36 0.97
CA ILE A 31 7.47 0.59 -0.04
C ILE A 31 7.97 1.98 0.32
N SER A 32 8.60 2.67 -0.63
CA SER A 32 9.10 4.03 -0.44
C SER A 32 9.03 4.83 -1.73
N GLY A 33 8.51 6.04 -1.70
CA GLY A 33 8.39 6.87 -2.91
C GLY A 33 8.22 8.33 -2.63
N ARG A 34 8.47 9.14 -3.68
CA ARG A 34 8.31 10.59 -3.67
C ARG A 34 7.81 11.10 -5.02
N HIS A 35 6.93 12.08 -4.97
CA HIS A 35 6.51 12.86 -6.12
C HIS A 35 6.60 14.35 -5.76
N GLN A 36 7.39 15.10 -6.53
CA GLN A 36 7.65 16.52 -6.33
C GLN A 36 7.03 17.29 -7.49
N GLY A 37 6.35 18.40 -7.19
CA GLY A 37 5.86 19.28 -8.25
C GLY A 37 7.01 19.96 -9.00
N GLN A 38 6.80 20.20 -10.29
CA GLN A 38 7.84 20.75 -11.17
C GLN A 38 7.41 22.06 -11.84
N THR A 39 6.17 22.49 -11.62
CA THR A 39 5.67 23.76 -12.15
C THR A 39 5.95 24.89 -11.15
N PRO A 40 6.07 26.16 -11.60
CA PRO A 40 6.21 27.30 -10.69
C PRO A 40 5.14 27.36 -9.59
N GLU A 41 3.95 26.84 -9.89
CA GLU A 41 2.81 26.81 -8.96
C GLU A 41 2.87 25.70 -7.90
N THR A 42 3.60 24.61 -8.18
CA THR A 42 3.65 23.39 -7.35
C THR A 42 5.07 22.97 -6.99
N LYS A 43 6.10 23.76 -7.30
CA LYS A 43 7.52 23.40 -7.11
C LYS A 43 7.86 22.99 -5.68
N ASP A 44 7.15 23.55 -4.71
CA ASP A 44 7.34 23.29 -3.28
C ASP A 44 6.41 22.17 -2.77
N ASP A 45 5.39 21.78 -3.55
CA ASP A 45 4.42 20.75 -3.20
C ASP A 45 5.03 19.35 -3.43
N TYR A 46 4.79 18.43 -2.49
CA TYR A 46 5.25 17.06 -2.61
C TYR A 46 4.35 16.06 -1.88
N VAL A 47 4.47 14.79 -2.28
CA VAL A 47 4.00 13.65 -1.50
C VAL A 47 5.12 12.64 -1.33
N THR A 48 5.19 12.02 -0.15
CA THR A 48 6.02 10.84 0.11
C THR A 48 5.20 9.71 0.69
N ILE A 49 5.59 8.48 0.36
CA ILE A 49 5.09 7.26 0.99
C ILE A 49 6.31 6.53 1.56
N LYS A 50 6.21 6.03 2.79
CA LYS A 50 7.19 5.12 3.38
C LYS A 50 6.48 4.12 4.28
N GLY A 51 6.67 2.83 4.06
CA GLY A 51 6.04 1.83 4.91
C GLY A 51 6.34 0.41 4.50
N VAL A 52 5.50 -0.49 5.01
CA VAL A 52 5.54 -1.92 4.74
C VAL A 52 4.20 -2.34 4.17
N ILE A 53 4.22 -3.11 3.10
CA ILE A 53 3.01 -3.71 2.53
C ILE A 53 2.64 -4.92 3.40
N THR A 54 1.51 -4.83 4.11
CA THR A 54 1.03 -5.87 5.02
C THR A 54 0.05 -6.83 4.36
N SER A 55 -0.56 -6.45 3.23
CA SER A 55 -1.50 -7.30 2.50
C SER A 55 -1.57 -6.91 1.02
N ILE A 56 -1.65 -7.91 0.13
CA ILE A 56 -1.84 -7.74 -1.32
C ILE A 56 -2.89 -8.73 -1.81
N THR A 57 -4.03 -8.21 -2.28
CA THR A 57 -5.09 -8.98 -2.95
C THR A 57 -5.20 -8.55 -4.43
N SER A 58 -6.14 -9.14 -5.17
CA SER A 58 -6.36 -8.83 -6.61
C SER A 58 -6.81 -7.39 -6.86
N GLY A 59 -7.51 -6.79 -5.88
CA GLY A 59 -8.10 -5.45 -5.98
C GLY A 59 -7.75 -4.51 -4.83
N THR A 60 -7.06 -4.98 -3.78
CA THR A 60 -6.60 -4.13 -2.66
C THR A 60 -5.13 -4.39 -2.32
N PHE A 61 -4.38 -3.36 -1.92
CA PHE A 61 -3.17 -3.55 -1.12
C PHE A 61 -3.18 -2.61 0.09
N VAL A 62 -2.48 -3.02 1.13
CA VAL A 62 -2.46 -2.34 2.42
C VAL A 62 -1.02 -2.00 2.76
N VAL A 63 -0.78 -0.74 3.13
CA VAL A 63 0.50 -0.24 3.61
C VAL A 63 0.35 0.14 5.06
N ASN A 64 1.21 -0.37 5.94
CA ASN A 64 1.40 0.17 7.27
C ASN A 64 2.65 1.06 7.27
N GLY A 65 2.48 2.36 7.49
CA GLY A 65 3.57 3.32 7.46
C GLY A 65 3.10 4.77 7.51
N GLU A 66 3.84 5.64 6.85
CA GLU A 66 3.58 7.07 6.79
C GLU A 66 3.41 7.54 5.34
N ILE A 67 2.38 8.34 5.11
CA ILE A 67 2.18 9.12 3.88
C ILE A 67 2.19 10.58 4.27
N GLU A 68 3.11 11.36 3.71
CA GLU A 68 3.23 12.79 3.98
C GLU A 68 2.88 13.57 2.72
N PHE A 69 1.96 14.52 2.86
CA PHE A 69 1.55 15.46 1.84
C PHE A 69 1.97 16.86 2.27
N PHE A 70 2.59 17.61 1.38
CA PHE A 70 2.90 19.00 1.61
C PHE A 70 2.38 19.83 0.44
N ALA A 71 1.51 20.78 0.74
CA ALA A 71 0.98 21.74 -0.22
C ALA A 71 1.20 23.15 0.34
N ALA A 72 2.17 23.87 -0.21
CA ALA A 72 2.63 25.15 0.33
C ALA A 72 1.48 26.16 0.49
N LYS A 73 0.50 26.11 -0.43
CA LYS A 73 -0.63 27.07 -0.50
C LYS A 73 -1.93 26.60 0.18
N MET A 74 -2.06 25.35 0.61
CA MET A 74 -3.35 24.81 1.10
C MET A 74 -3.40 24.50 2.59
N ASN A 75 -2.29 24.05 3.19
CA ASN A 75 -2.30 23.65 4.61
C ASN A 75 -1.55 24.65 5.50
N LYS A 76 -1.70 25.96 5.23
CA LYS A 76 -0.95 27.02 5.93
C LYS A 76 0.58 26.79 5.95
N GLY A 77 1.11 26.12 4.92
CA GLY A 77 2.51 25.72 4.85
C GLY A 77 2.92 24.54 5.76
N ALA A 78 1.97 23.78 6.30
CA ALA A 78 2.25 22.59 7.11
C ALA A 78 2.19 21.29 6.30
N ALA A 79 3.08 20.35 6.60
CA ALA A 79 2.97 18.98 6.10
C ALA A 79 1.79 18.29 6.81
N CYS A 80 1.01 17.53 6.04
CA CYS A 80 0.01 16.63 6.59
C CYS A 80 0.49 15.19 6.50
N ARG A 81 0.37 14.45 7.60
CA ARG A 81 0.83 13.07 7.72
C ARG A 81 -0.32 12.12 8.01
N ILE A 82 -0.36 11.03 7.28
CA ILE A 82 -1.21 9.87 7.55
C ILE A 82 -0.29 8.76 8.04
N ALA A 83 -0.43 8.39 9.31
CA ALA A 83 0.32 7.29 9.91
C ALA A 83 -0.59 6.07 10.13
N GLY A 84 -0.01 4.87 10.01
CA GLY A 84 -0.70 3.60 10.24
C GLY A 84 -1.16 2.93 8.95
N GLU A 85 -2.33 2.28 8.99
CA GLU A 85 -2.85 1.49 7.88
C GLU A 85 -3.48 2.37 6.79
N SER A 86 -2.89 2.34 5.60
CA SER A 86 -3.37 3.01 4.38
C SER A 86 -3.73 1.96 3.33
N ARG A 87 -4.99 2.00 2.87
CA ARG A 87 -5.54 1.00 1.95
C ARG A 87 -5.72 1.57 0.55
N PHE A 88 -5.14 0.89 -0.42
CA PHE A 88 -5.18 1.25 -1.83
C PHE A 88 -6.04 0.26 -2.61
N TYR A 89 -6.91 0.78 -3.46
CA TYR A 89 -7.85 0.00 -4.25
C TYR A 89 -7.59 0.17 -5.73
N ARG A 90 -7.61 -0.94 -6.46
CA ARG A 90 -7.49 -0.92 -7.91
C ARG A 90 -8.70 -0.23 -8.53
N ARG A 91 -8.47 0.73 -9.44
CA ARG A 91 -9.53 1.45 -10.15
C ARG A 91 -9.75 0.85 -11.54
N GLY A 92 -10.93 0.22 -11.72
CA GLY A 92 -11.41 -0.26 -13.02
C GLY A 92 -10.42 -1.16 -13.77
N ASN A 93 -10.38 -0.99 -15.09
CA ASN A 93 -9.44 -1.70 -15.98
C ASN A 93 -8.04 -1.07 -16.01
N GLU A 94 -7.88 0.11 -15.41
CA GLU A 94 -6.60 0.79 -15.34
C GLU A 94 -5.67 0.07 -14.36
N GLN A 95 -4.37 0.09 -14.66
CA GLN A 95 -3.34 -0.41 -13.76
C GLN A 95 -3.01 0.62 -12.67
N ILE A 96 -4.04 1.22 -12.07
CA ILE A 96 -3.90 2.28 -11.07
C ILE A 96 -4.54 1.83 -9.77
N TRP A 97 -3.82 2.07 -8.69
CA TRP A 97 -4.23 1.80 -7.33
C TRP A 97 -4.37 3.12 -6.59
N ARG A 98 -5.59 3.44 -6.17
CA ARG A 98 -5.91 4.71 -5.51
C ARG A 98 -6.02 4.52 -4.01
N LEU A 99 -5.38 5.39 -3.24
CA LEU A 99 -5.62 5.50 -1.80
C LEU A 99 -7.11 5.79 -1.57
N GLN A 100 -7.83 4.91 -0.87
CA GLN A 100 -9.21 5.16 -0.50
C GLN A 100 -9.24 5.69 0.93
N ASP A 101 -9.44 6.99 1.05
CA ASP A 101 -9.51 7.68 2.33
C ASP A 101 -10.85 7.42 3.02
N GLY A 102 -10.81 6.61 4.08
CA GLY A 102 -11.82 6.66 5.14
C GLY A 102 -11.43 7.65 6.25
N ASN A 103 -10.16 8.07 6.33
CA ASN A 103 -9.62 8.77 7.50
C ASN A 103 -8.49 9.74 7.16
N ASN A 104 -8.65 10.57 6.12
CA ASN A 104 -7.70 11.63 5.80
C ASN A 104 -7.75 12.70 6.92
N PRO A 105 -6.71 12.83 7.79
CA PRO A 105 -6.70 13.83 8.85
C PRO A 105 -6.37 15.23 8.31
N CYS A 106 -6.02 15.34 7.02
CA CYS A 106 -5.72 16.62 6.39
C CYS A 106 -7.03 17.35 6.10
N SER A 107 -7.25 18.50 6.75
CA SER A 107 -8.38 19.38 6.44
C SER A 107 -8.16 20.03 5.05
N GLY A 108 -8.56 19.34 3.99
CA GLY A 108 -8.43 19.79 2.61
C GLY A 108 -9.25 18.94 1.66
N PRO A 109 -9.41 19.36 0.38
CA PRO A 109 -10.08 18.55 -0.62
C PRO A 109 -9.46 17.15 -0.66
N LYS A 110 -10.30 16.12 -0.83
CA LYS A 110 -9.89 14.72 -0.92
C LYS A 110 -9.00 14.51 -2.16
N GLU A 111 -7.72 14.80 -2.06
CA GLU A 111 -6.80 14.75 -3.19
C GLU A 111 -6.32 13.32 -3.41
N ALA A 112 -6.70 12.73 -4.54
CA ALA A 112 -6.39 11.34 -4.87
C ALA A 112 -4.88 11.10 -5.05
N LEU A 113 -4.32 10.21 -4.23
CA LEU A 113 -3.00 9.62 -4.42
C LEU A 113 -3.14 8.30 -5.19
N ASP A 114 -2.54 8.26 -6.37
CA ASP A 114 -2.55 7.14 -7.31
C ASP A 114 -1.16 6.50 -7.37
N VAL A 115 -1.10 5.18 -7.22
CA VAL A 115 0.06 4.36 -7.55
C VAL A 115 -0.23 3.68 -8.89
N ALA A 116 0.45 4.12 -9.94
CA ALA A 116 0.32 3.48 -11.24
C ALA A 116 1.27 2.30 -11.34
N PHE A 117 0.83 1.26 -12.02
CA PHE A 117 1.56 0.03 -12.27
C PHE A 117 1.78 -0.10 -13.78
N ARG A 118 2.88 -0.75 -14.21
CA ARG A 118 3.11 -1.09 -15.62
C ARG A 118 3.02 -2.63 -15.85
N PRO A 119 2.37 -3.11 -16.93
CA PRO A 119 2.08 -4.53 -17.13
C PRO A 119 3.31 -5.38 -17.44
N ASP A 120 4.37 -4.77 -17.94
CA ASP A 120 5.61 -5.39 -18.39
C ASP A 120 6.44 -6.02 -17.25
N GLN A 121 6.10 -5.71 -15.99
CA GLN A 121 6.82 -6.17 -14.80
C GLN A 121 6.16 -7.39 -14.11
N VAL A 122 5.20 -8.07 -14.76
CA VAL A 122 4.41 -9.17 -14.17
C VAL A 122 5.17 -10.51 -14.08
N ALA A 123 6.40 -10.61 -14.57
CA ALA A 123 7.17 -11.85 -14.46
C ALA A 123 7.62 -12.13 -13.00
N ALA A 124 7.15 -13.26 -12.48
CA ALA A 124 7.49 -13.90 -11.22
C ALA A 124 6.79 -13.40 -9.94
N ARG A 125 5.51 -13.75 -9.80
CA ARG A 125 5.04 -14.25 -8.49
C ARG A 125 5.60 -15.66 -8.29
N PRO A 126 6.27 -15.99 -7.17
CA PRO A 126 6.07 -17.30 -6.56
C PRO A 126 4.59 -17.40 -6.18
N LYS A 127 3.95 -18.53 -6.47
CA LYS A 127 2.59 -18.83 -5.97
C LYS A 127 2.55 -18.60 -4.45
N PRO A 128 1.42 -18.15 -3.88
CA PRO A 128 1.24 -18.23 -2.43
C PRO A 128 1.38 -19.71 -2.03
N THR A 129 2.46 -20.05 -1.35
CA THR A 129 2.63 -21.37 -0.76
C THR A 129 1.56 -21.51 0.30
N LYS A 130 0.52 -22.30 0.02
CA LYS A 130 -0.36 -22.86 1.04
C LYS A 130 0.49 -23.80 1.91
N THR A 131 1.23 -23.29 2.87
CA THR A 131 1.74 -24.12 3.98
C THR A 131 2.05 -23.24 5.19
N ALA A 132 1.03 -22.85 5.94
CA ALA A 132 1.14 -22.99 7.38
C ALA A 132 0.44 -24.33 7.67
N PRO A 133 1.10 -25.34 8.27
CA PRO A 133 0.34 -26.44 8.84
C PRO A 133 -0.54 -25.84 9.92
N THR A 134 -1.85 -25.97 9.76
CA THR A 134 -2.77 -25.83 10.89
C THR A 134 -2.27 -26.78 11.98
N PRO A 135 -2.01 -26.34 13.22
CA PRO A 135 -1.79 -27.28 14.30
C PRO A 135 -3.06 -28.13 14.41
N VAL A 136 -2.90 -29.42 14.16
CA VAL A 136 -3.94 -30.41 14.40
C VAL A 136 -4.31 -30.32 15.89
N PRO A 137 -5.57 -30.06 16.27
CA PRO A 137 -5.95 -30.21 17.67
C PRO A 137 -5.70 -31.66 18.09
N PRO A 138 -5.10 -31.93 19.26
CA PRO A 138 -4.86 -33.30 19.68
C PRO A 138 -6.18 -34.05 19.72
N LYS A 139 -6.20 -35.19 19.03
CA LYS A 139 -7.30 -36.16 19.00
C LYS A 139 -7.53 -36.63 20.43
N VAL A 140 -8.59 -36.15 21.07
CA VAL A 140 -9.09 -36.71 22.33
C VAL A 140 -9.43 -38.17 22.06
N ALA A 141 -8.74 -39.07 22.77
CA ALA A 141 -8.98 -40.50 22.67
C ALA A 141 -10.41 -40.83 23.16
N PRO A 142 -11.15 -41.72 22.47
CA PRO A 142 -12.40 -42.24 23.02
C PRO A 142 -12.08 -43.13 24.22
N VAL A 143 -12.63 -42.78 25.38
CA VAL A 143 -12.75 -43.68 26.53
C VAL A 143 -13.72 -44.79 26.16
N SER A 144 -13.21 -46.02 26.08
CA SER A 144 -14.04 -47.22 25.96
C SER A 144 -14.86 -47.46 27.23
N PRO A 145 -16.12 -47.93 27.12
CA PRO A 145 -16.91 -48.34 28.27
C PRO A 145 -16.46 -49.71 28.77
N THR A 146 -16.05 -49.80 30.05
CA THR A 146 -15.91 -51.07 30.75
C THR A 146 -17.30 -51.57 31.15
N VAL A 147 -17.75 -52.62 30.48
CA VAL A 147 -18.78 -53.53 31.00
C VAL A 147 -18.07 -54.49 31.97
N LYS A 148 -18.60 -54.63 33.18
CA LYS A 148 -18.32 -55.76 34.07
C LYS A 148 -19.61 -56.56 34.26
N GLU A 149 -19.41 -57.87 34.24
CA GLU A 149 -20.36 -58.96 34.51
C GLU A 149 -21.19 -58.78 35.79
#